data_AF-A0A2T6G0I1-F1
#
_entry.id   AF-A0A2T6G0I1-F1
#
_cell.length_a   1.000
_cell.length_b   1.000
_cell.length_c   1.000
_cell.angle_alpha   90.00
_cell.angle_beta   90.00
_cell.angle_gamma   90.00
#
_symmetry.space_group_name_H-M   'P 1'
#
loop_
_entity.id
_entity.type
_entity.pdbx_description
1 polymer ?
#
loop_
_entity_poly.entity_id
_entity_poly.type
_entity_poly.pdbx_seq_one_letter_code
_entity_poly.pdbx_strand_id
1 'polypeptide(L)' 'MLKCNLRKLMAEHRIDDISDLMRLSGISRNSINKLYRETNIETTKLETLFKLCDTFQCTLSELIEYEPEDKKEA' A
#
# COMPACT_ATOMS: atom_id res chain seq x y z
N MET A 1 3.69 -11.94 8.55
CA MET A 1 3.07 -11.63 7.25
C MET A 1 2.90 -10.11 7.08
N LEU A 2 3.17 -9.57 5.89
CA LEU A 2 2.96 -8.15 5.57
C LEU A 2 1.70 -8.01 4.70
N LYS A 3 0.78 -7.13 5.06
CA LYS A 3 -0.52 -6.92 4.40
C LYS A 3 -0.68 -5.47 3.95
N CYS A 4 -1.36 -5.24 2.83
CA CYS A 4 -1.59 -3.90 2.31
C CYS A 4 -3.08 -3.63 2.02
N ASN A 5 -3.64 -2.64 2.69
CA ASN A 5 -5.05 -2.24 2.54
C ASN A 5 -5.29 -1.30 1.35
N LEU A 6 -4.36 -1.23 0.38
CA LEU A 6 -4.46 -0.29 -0.74
C LEU A 6 -5.80 -0.39 -1.49
N ARG A 7 -6.30 -1.60 -1.74
CA ARG A 7 -7.58 -1.81 -2.44
C ARG A 7 -8.77 -1.27 -1.66
N LYS A 8 -8.74 -1.41 -0.33
CA LYS A 8 -9.77 -0.89 0.57
C LYS A 8 -9.78 0.64 0.52
N LEU A 9 -8.60 1.25 0.69
CA LEU A 9 -8.46 2.71 0.62
C LEU A 9 -8.86 3.28 -0.75
N MET A 10 -8.50 2.61 -1.85
CA MET A 10 -8.96 3.01 -3.19
C MET A 10 -10.49 3.03 -3.29
N ALA A 11 -11.17 2.00 -2.77
CA ALA A 11 -12.63 1.93 -2.78
C ALA A 11 -13.28 3.03 -1.91
N GLU A 12 -12.75 3.27 -0.71
CA GLU A 12 -13.22 4.31 0.21
C GLU A 12 -13.09 5.72 -0.40
N HIS A 13 -12.01 5.94 -1.16
CA HIS A 13 -11.73 7.21 -1.84
C HIS A 13 -12.30 7.30 -3.27
N ARG A 14 -13.09 6.31 -3.72
CA ARG A 14 -13.68 6.27 -5.07
C ARG A 14 -12.64 6.39 -6.19
N ILE A 15 -11.50 5.73 -6.03
CA ILE A 15 -10.47 5.61 -7.05
C ILE A 15 -10.68 4.28 -7.78
N ASP A 16 -11.24 4.36 -8.99
CA ASP A 16 -11.70 3.19 -9.73
C ASP A 16 -10.56 2.40 -10.40
N ASP A 17 -9.44 3.07 -10.71
CA ASP A 17 -8.32 2.42 -11.38
C ASP A 17 -6.92 2.93 -10.95
N ILE A 18 -5.92 2.14 -11.32
CA ILE A 18 -4.51 2.41 -10.99
C ILE A 18 -3.99 3.68 -11.66
N SER A 19 -4.49 4.02 -12.86
CA SER A 19 -4.07 5.21 -13.59
C SER A 19 -4.51 6.48 -12.87
N ASP A 20 -5.71 6.48 -12.29
CA ASP A 20 -6.19 7.57 -11.44
C ASP A 20 -5.35 7.69 -10.17
N LEU A 21 -5.03 6.57 -9.50
CA LEU A 21 -4.13 6.61 -8.34
C LEU A 21 -2.74 7.14 -8.71
N MET A 22 -2.19 6.78 -9.88
CA MET A 22 -0.92 7.30 -10.36
C MET A 22 -0.96 8.82 -10.52
N ARG A 23 -2.05 9.35 -11.10
CA ARG A 23 -2.24 10.79 -11.33
C ARG A 23 -2.35 11.55 -10.00
N LEU A 24 -3.05 10.97 -9.02
CA LEU A 24 -3.27 11.59 -7.70
C LEU A 24 -2.01 11.55 -6.83
N SER A 25 -1.32 10.41 -6.77
CA SER A 25 -0.19 10.20 -5.86
C SER A 25 1.19 10.50 -6.45
N GLY A 26 1.30 10.64 -7.79
CA GLY A 26 2.57 10.79 -8.48
C GLY A 26 3.47 9.56 -8.41
N ILE A 27 2.91 8.38 -8.09
CA ILE A 27 3.64 7.13 -7.92
C ILE A 27 3.66 6.35 -9.25
N SER A 28 4.78 5.67 -9.51
CA SER A 28 4.89 4.82 -10.69
C SER A 28 3.92 3.63 -10.65
N ARG A 29 3.43 3.21 -11.82
CA ARG A 29 2.56 2.03 -11.97
C ARG A 29 3.15 0.79 -11.33
N ASN A 30 4.47 0.59 -11.46
CA ASN A 30 5.13 -0.60 -10.92
C ASN A 30 5.06 -0.64 -9.39
N SER A 31 5.32 0.49 -8.73
CA SER A 31 5.22 0.60 -7.27
C SER A 31 3.79 0.35 -6.78
N ILE A 32 2.78 0.94 -7.44
CA ILE A 32 1.38 0.72 -7.11
C ILE A 32 1.00 -0.76 -7.31
N ASN A 33 1.42 -1.37 -8.42
CA ASN A 33 1.11 -2.77 -8.72
C ASN A 33 1.66 -3.73 -7.66
N LYS A 34 2.86 -3.49 -7.12
CA LYS A 34 3.42 -4.32 -6.04
C LYS A 34 2.50 -4.33 -4.82
N LEU A 35 2.05 -3.16 -4.40
CA LEU A 35 1.14 -2.98 -3.26
C LEU A 35 -0.26 -3.53 -3.57
N TYR A 36 -0.79 -3.24 -4.76
CA TYR A 36 -2.12 -3.67 -5.18
C TYR A 36 -2.23 -5.19 -5.31
N ARG A 37 -1.17 -5.86 -5.75
CA ARG A 37 -1.12 -7.33 -5.89
C ARG A 37 -0.54 -8.03 -4.65
N GLU A 38 -0.17 -7.26 -3.62
CA GLU A 38 0.48 -7.75 -2.42
C GLU A 38 1.75 -8.59 -2.70
N THR A 39 2.54 -8.19 -3.70
CA THR A 39 3.77 -8.89 -4.12
C THR A 39 5.00 -8.07 -3.78
N ASN A 40 5.98 -8.69 -3.10
CA ASN A 40 7.26 -8.07 -2.71
C ASN A 40 7.07 -6.70 -2.00
N ILE A 41 6.06 -6.61 -1.12
CA ILE A 41 5.67 -5.37 -0.43
C ILE A 41 6.86 -4.83 0.38
N GLU A 42 7.67 -5.72 0.96
CA GLU A 42 8.88 -5.42 1.74
C GLU A 42 9.95 -4.65 0.95
N THR A 43 9.91 -4.71 -0.39
CA THR A 43 10.82 -3.94 -1.27
C THR A 43 10.31 -2.53 -1.58
N THR A 44 9.14 -2.15 -1.05
CA THR A 44 8.52 -0.84 -1.28
C THR A 44 9.30 0.24 -0.54
N LYS A 45 9.66 1.30 -1.26
CA LYS A 45 10.30 2.48 -0.65
C LYS A 45 9.32 3.17 0.29
N LEU A 46 9.78 3.59 1.47
CA LEU A 46 8.96 4.35 2.43
C LEU A 46 8.34 5.61 1.81
N GLU A 47 9.05 6.30 0.92
CA GLU A 47 8.52 7.44 0.16
C GLU A 47 7.21 7.11 -0.59
N THR A 48 7.10 5.89 -1.13
CA THR A 48 5.87 5.43 -1.81
C THR A 48 4.72 5.32 -0.81
N LEU A 49 5.00 4.80 0.39
CA LEU A 49 3.99 4.65 1.43
C LEU A 49 3.54 6.02 1.94
N PHE A 50 4.46 6.97 2.15
CA PHE A 50 4.11 8.33 2.57
C PHE A 50 3.26 9.05 1.54
N LYS A 51 3.62 8.98 0.25
CA LYS A 51 2.79 9.56 -0.82
C LYS A 51 1.38 8.98 -0.84
N LEU A 52 1.21 7.68 -0.59
CA LEU A 52 -0.11 7.07 -0.49
C LEU A 52 -0.85 7.54 0.76
N CYS A 53 -0.19 7.64 1.91
CA CYS A 53 -0.77 8.19 3.14
C CYS A 53 -1.26 9.63 2.91
N ASP A 54 -0.45 10.47 2.25
CA ASP A 54 -0.84 11.84 1.90
C ASP A 54 -1.99 11.86 0.87
N THR A 55 -2.00 10.94 -0.09
CA THR A 55 -3.06 10.86 -1.10
C THR A 55 -4.41 10.47 -0.48
N PHE A 56 -4.39 9.49 0.44
CA PHE A 56 -5.58 8.99 1.12
C PHE A 56 -5.90 9.75 2.41
N GLN A 57 -5.03 10.66 2.86
CA GLN A 57 -5.15 11.31 4.17
C GLN A 57 -5.32 10.28 5.30
N CYS A 58 -4.57 9.18 5.24
CA CYS A 58 -4.61 8.09 6.20
C CYS A 58 -3.28 7.90 6.92
N THR A 59 -3.30 7.17 8.03
CA THR A 59 -2.09 6.77 8.75
C THR A 59 -1.40 5.59 8.06
N LEU A 60 -0.10 5.41 8.33
CA LEU A 60 0.66 4.28 7.78
C LEU A 60 0.08 2.93 8.21
N SER A 61 -0.43 2.81 9.44
CA SER A 61 -1.06 1.59 9.96
C SER A 61 -2.38 1.25 9.29
N GLU A 62 -3.10 2.25 8.75
CA GLU A 62 -4.30 1.99 7.95
C GLU A 62 -3.93 1.43 6.56
N LEU A 63 -2.75 1.80 6.03
CA LEU A 63 -2.27 1.36 4.72
C LEU A 63 -1.53 0.01 4.77
N ILE A 64 -0.64 -0.20 5.75
CA ILE A 64 0.23 -1.37 5.89
C ILE A 64 0.12 -1.94 7.30
N GLU A 65 0.01 -3.26 7.37
CA GLU A 65 0.03 -4.02 8.62
C GLU A 65 1.10 -5.11 8.54
N TYR A 66 1.90 -5.24 9.59
CA TYR A 66 2.91 -6.29 9.71
C TYR A 66 2.63 -7.14 10.94
N GLU A 67 2.40 -8.42 10.70
CA GLU A 67 2.37 -9.44 11.73
C GLU A 67 3.75 -10.14 11.75
N PRO A 68 4.45 -10.19 12.88
CA PRO A 68 5.61 -11.06 13.01
C PRO A 68 5.22 -12.50 12.69
N GLU A 69 6.09 -13.23 11.99
CA GLU A 69 5.90 -14.69 11.95
C GLU A 69 6.11 -15.22 13.36
N ASP A 70 5.11 -15.94 13.88
CA ASP A 70 5.24 -16.63 15.16
C ASP A 70 6.52 -17.47 15.11
N LYS A 71 7.50 -17.08 15.92
CA LYS A 71 8.55 -18.01 16.34
C LYS A 71 7.87 -19.06 17.21
N LYS A 72 7.19 -20.02 16.60
CA LYS A 72 7.01 -21.33 17.23
C LYS A 72 8.39 -21.94 17.30
N GLU A 73 9.07 -21.62 18.40
CA GLU A 73 10.24 -22.33 18.88
C GLU A 73 9.90 -23.83 18.89
N ALA A 74 10.68 -24.58 18.14
CA ALA A 74 10.93 -25.99 18.36
C ALA A 74 12.45 -26.18 18.27
#